data_AF-A0A934D206-F1
#
_entry.id   AF-A0A934D206-F1
#
_cell.length_a   1.000
_cell.length_b   1.000
_cell.length_c   1.000
_cell.angle_alpha   90.00
_cell.angle_beta   90.00
_cell.angle_gamma   90.00
#
_symmetry.space_group_name_H-M   'P 1'
#
loop_
_entity.id
_entity.type
_entity.pdbx_description
1 polymer ?
#
loop_
_entity_poly.entity_id
_entity_poly.type
_entity_poly.pdbx_seq_one_letter_code
_entity_poly.pdbx_strand_id
1 'polypeptide(L)' 'MARAEVLELLGPPESSSDRGEGDRYYLGPSDSALPLDGAWLVLRFGGDGCVTEWTTTSD' A
#
# COMPACT_ATOMS: atom_id res chain seq x y z
N MET A 1 9.85 -7.62 -3.73
CA MET A 1 10.18 -6.18 -3.76
C MET A 1 10.52 -5.77 -2.34
N ALA A 2 11.69 -5.18 -2.14
CA ALA A 2 12.11 -4.76 -0.80
C ALA A 2 11.37 -3.48 -0.38
N ARG A 3 11.18 -3.27 0.92
CA ARG A 3 10.54 -2.04 1.44
C ARG A 3 11.22 -0.77 0.94
N ALA A 4 12.55 -0.78 0.80
CA ALA A 4 13.30 0.35 0.25
C ALA A 4 12.86 0.70 -1.18
N GLU A 5 12.73 -0.30 -2.06
CA GLU A 5 12.27 -0.09 -3.45
C GLU A 5 10.83 0.44 -3.49
N VAL A 6 9.96 -0.04 -2.60
CA VAL A 6 8.59 0.47 -2.50
C VAL A 6 8.59 1.95 -2.12
N LEU A 7 9.41 2.34 -1.14
CA LEU A 7 9.52 3.73 -0.70
C LEU A 7 10.13 4.62 -1.79
N GLU A 8 11.06 4.11 -2.60
CA GLU A 8 11.59 4.85 -3.75
C GLU A 8 10.54 5.06 -4.86
N LEU A 9 9.67 4.07 -5.10
CA LEU A 9 8.67 4.12 -6.15
C LEU A 9 7.39 4.88 -5.77
N LEU A 10 6.88 4.65 -4.56
CA LEU A 10 5.59 5.16 -4.09
C LEU A 10 5.74 6.32 -3.09
N GLY A 11 6.95 6.55 -2.59
CA GLY A 11 7.16 7.46 -1.46
C GLY A 11 6.83 6.82 -0.11
N PRO A 12 6.84 7.62 0.97
CA PRO A 12 6.42 7.14 2.29
C PRO A 12 4.91 6.80 2.29
N PRO A 13 4.48 5.74 3.00
CA PRO A 13 3.07 5.45 3.15
C PRO A 13 2.36 6.54 3.94
N GLU A 14 1.08 6.74 3.64
CA GLU A 14 0.19 7.64 4.39
C GLU A 14 -0.03 7.15 5.82
N SER A 15 -0.08 5.83 5.99
CA SER A 15 -0.18 5.18 7.30
C SER A 15 0.61 3.89 7.29
N SER A 16 1.47 3.72 8.30
CA SER A 16 2.24 2.49 8.52
C SER A 16 1.83 1.92 9.86
N SER A 17 1.38 0.66 9.87
CA SER A 17 0.94 0.01 11.10
C SER A 17 1.92 -1.10 11.52
N ASP A 18 2.59 -0.87 12.65
CA ASP A 18 3.49 -1.84 13.30
C ASP A 18 2.75 -3.08 13.82
N ARG A 19 1.42 -3.07 13.86
CA ARG A 19 0.58 -4.19 14.32
C ARG A 19 0.24 -5.20 13.21
N GLY A 20 0.92 -5.14 12.08
CA GLY A 20 0.76 -6.08 10.97
C GLY A 20 -0.38 -5.75 10.02
N GLU A 21 -1.00 -4.57 10.13
CA GLU A 21 -1.98 -4.04 9.17
C GLU A 21 -1.34 -3.67 7.83
N GLY A 22 -0.02 -3.43 7.80
CA GLY A 22 0.74 -3.10 6.59
C GLY A 22 0.89 -1.59 6.35
N ASP A 23 1.64 -1.25 5.30
CA ASP A 23 1.82 0.10 4.81
C ASP A 23 0.67 0.43 3.84
N ARG A 24 -0.05 1.53 4.09
CA ARG A 24 -1.21 1.99 3.33
C ARG A 24 -0.86 3.16 2.42
N TYR A 25 -1.23 3.05 1.16
CA TYR A 25 -1.04 4.07 0.12
C TYR A 25 -2.39 4.42 -0.48
N TYR A 26 -2.73 5.70 -0.46
CA TYR A 26 -3.96 6.17 -1.08
C TYR A 26 -3.80 6.16 -2.60
N LEU A 27 -4.70 5.48 -3.31
CA LEU A 27 -4.64 5.38 -4.77
C LEU A 27 -5.27 6.60 -5.47
N GLY A 28 -5.88 7.51 -4.70
CA GLY A 28 -6.48 8.72 -5.24
C GLY A 28 -7.87 8.49 -5.84
N PRO A 29 -8.59 9.57 -6.15
CA PRO A 29 -9.74 9.50 -7.04
C PRO A 29 -9.26 9.04 -8.41
N SER A 30 -9.82 7.93 -8.90
CA SER A 30 -9.45 7.41 -10.21
C SER A 30 -10.44 7.93 -11.24
N ASP A 31 -9.96 8.66 -12.25
CA ASP A 31 -10.76 9.03 -13.44
C ASP A 31 -11.05 7.80 -14.34
N SER A 32 -10.68 6.59 -13.88
CA SER A 32 -10.92 5.34 -14.58
C SER A 32 -12.34 4.84 -14.38
N ALA A 33 -12.85 4.09 -15.36
CA ALA A 33 -14.17 3.44 -15.32
C ALA A 33 -14.36 2.42 -14.17
N LEU A 34 -13.32 2.15 -13.39
CA LEU A 34 -13.36 1.32 -12.19
C LEU A 34 -13.54 2.25 -10.98
N PRO A 35 -14.53 1.98 -10.10
CA PRO A 35 -14.76 2.77 -8.89
C PRO A 35 -13.65 2.50 -7.87
N LEU A 36 -12.49 3.09 -8.12
CA LEU A 36 -11.36 3.15 -7.18
C LEU A 36 -11.39 4.45 -6.36
N ASP A 37 -12.49 5.22 -6.45
CA ASP A 37 -12.75 6.32 -5.54
C ASP A 37 -12.63 5.84 -4.09
N GLY A 38 -11.68 6.41 -3.36
CA GLY A 38 -11.45 6.01 -1.96
C GLY A 38 -10.64 4.73 -1.78
N ALA A 39 -10.03 4.17 -2.82
CA ALA A 39 -9.27 2.94 -2.72
C ALA A 39 -7.87 3.14 -2.10
N TRP A 40 -7.45 2.15 -1.32
CA TRP A 40 -6.16 2.06 -0.66
C TRP A 40 -5.43 0.81 -1.12
N LEU A 41 -4.15 0.96 -1.42
CA LEU A 41 -3.22 -0.17 -1.55
C LEU A 41 -2.60 -0.44 -0.19
N VAL A 42 -2.69 -1.68 0.28
CA VAL A 42 -2.09 -2.15 1.53
C VAL A 42 -1.00 -3.15 1.21
N LEU A 43 0.22 -2.87 1.65
CA LEU A 43 1.40 -3.72 1.45
C LEU A 43 1.87 -4.28 2.80
N ARG A 44 2.03 -5.59 2.89
CA ARG A 44 2.57 -6.25 4.09
C ARG A 44 3.96 -6.78 3.80
N PHE A 45 4.84 -6.59 4.78
CA PHE A 45 6.24 -7.00 4.68
C PHE A 45 6.52 -8.16 5.61
N GLY A 46 7.28 -9.14 5.11
CA GLY A 46 7.81 -10.24 5.91
C GLY A 46 8.95 -9.79 6.84
N GLY A 47 9.42 -10.71 7.68
CA GLY A 47 10.56 -10.45 8.59
C GLY A 47 11.88 -10.16 7.87
N ASP A 48 11.95 -10.46 6.57
CA ASP A 48 13.03 -10.13 5.65
C ASP A 48 12.90 -8.72 5.03
N GLY A 49 11.83 -7.99 5.34
CA GLY A 49 11.59 -6.64 4.83
C GLY A 49 11.11 -6.60 3.37
N CYS A 50 10.73 -7.73 2.79
CA CYS A 50 10.16 -7.82 1.45
C CYS A 50 8.63 -7.88 1.51
N VAL A 51 7.97 -7.34 0.48
CA VAL A 51 6.52 -7.49 0.31
C VAL A 51 6.17 -8.98 0.20
N THR A 52 5.32 -9.46 1.10
CA THR A 52 4.81 -10.83 1.13
C THR A 52 3.34 -10.90 0.72
N GLU A 53 2.58 -9.84 0.94
CA GLU A 53 1.16 -9.74 0.62
C GLU A 53 0.82 -8.31 0.20
N TRP A 54 -0.08 -8.19 -0.78
CA TRP A 54 -0.64 -6.90 -1.20
C TRP A 54 -2.13 -7.05 -1.45
N THR A 55 -2.92 -6.06 -1.02
CA THR A 55 -4.36 -6.04 -1.22
C THR A 55 -4.84 -4.61 -1.48
N THR A 56 -6.01 -4.47 -2.10
CA THR A 56 -6.68 -3.19 -2.28
C THR A 56 -7.96 -3.16 -1.47
N THR A 57 -8.17 -2.11 -0.70
CA THR A 57 -9.37 -1.93 0.13
C THR A 57 -10.05 -0.61 -0.23
N SER A 58 -11.38 -0.60 -0.30
CA SER A 58 -12.16 0.63 -0.35
C SER A 58 -12.71 0.91 1.05
N ASP A 59 -12.71 2.17 1.47
CA ASP A 59 -13.41 2.62 2.70
C ASP A 59 -14.90 2.86 2.40
#